data_AF-W1EXM4-F1
#
_entry.id   AF-W1EXM4-F1
#
_cell.length_a   1.000
_cell.length_b   1.000
_cell.length_c   1.000
_cell.angle_alpha   90.00
_cell.angle_beta   90.00
_cell.angle_gamma   90.00
#
_symmetry.space_group_name_H-M   'P 1'
#
loop_
_entity.id
_entity.type
_entity.pdbx_description
1 polymer ?
#
loop_
_entity_poly.entity_id
_entity_poly.type
_entity_poly.pdbx_seq_one_letter_code
_entity_poly.pdbx_strand_id
1 'polypeptide(L)'
;MLSVLTGNVGINGGNSGVREGSWDLGVEWFPMLENPVKTQISVFTWTDAIDHGTEMTATRDGVRGKEKLDVPIKFLWCYASNTLINQHGDINHTHEVLQDDSKCEMIVGIDHFMTASAKYCDILLPDLMPTEQEDLISHESAGNMGYVILAQPATSAKFERKPIYWMLSEVAKRLGPDVYQTFTEGRSQHEWIKYLHAKTKERNPEMPDYEEMKTTGIFKKKMPGRTLRRFPRIP
;
A
#
# COMPACT_ATOMS: atom_id res chain seq x y z
N MET A 1 8.11 -13.06 -17.29
CA MET A 1 9.54 -13.21 -17.64
C MET A 1 9.76 -14.21 -18.78
N LEU A 2 9.09 -15.37 -18.79
CA LEU A 2 9.24 -16.40 -19.85
C LEU A 2 9.11 -15.84 -21.27
N SER A 3 8.07 -15.05 -21.58
CA SER A 3 7.90 -14.46 -22.92
C SER A 3 9.03 -13.53 -23.35
N VAL A 4 9.72 -12.89 -22.40
CA VAL A 4 10.92 -12.09 -22.68
C VAL A 4 12.11 -13.00 -22.97
N LEU A 5 12.32 -14.01 -22.12
CA LEU A 5 13.41 -14.98 -22.26
C LEU A 5 13.33 -15.79 -23.56
N THR A 6 12.12 -16.07 -24.04
CA THR A 6 11.88 -16.84 -25.27
C THR A 6 11.68 -15.96 -26.51
N GLY A 7 11.87 -14.63 -26.42
CA GLY A 7 11.66 -13.71 -27.55
C GLY A 7 10.22 -13.63 -28.08
N ASN A 8 9.24 -14.08 -27.28
CA ASN A 8 7.83 -14.15 -27.64
C ASN A 8 7.05 -12.90 -27.23
N VAL A 9 7.68 -11.75 -27.02
CA VAL A 9 6.95 -10.52 -26.69
C VAL A 9 6.24 -10.01 -27.96
N GLY A 10 4.92 -9.82 -27.88
CA GLY A 10 4.10 -9.25 -28.95
C GLY A 10 3.35 -10.27 -29.82
N ILE A 11 3.55 -11.58 -29.62
CA ILE A 11 2.72 -12.62 -30.26
C ILE A 11 1.44 -12.88 -29.45
N ASN A 12 0.45 -13.55 -30.04
CA ASN A 12 -0.75 -13.95 -29.30
C ASN A 12 -0.37 -14.88 -28.14
N GLY A 13 -0.79 -14.54 -26.91
CA GLY A 13 -0.38 -15.23 -25.69
C GLY A 13 1.01 -14.85 -25.17
N GLY A 14 1.78 -14.07 -25.92
CA GLY A 14 3.14 -13.63 -25.59
C GLY A 14 3.18 -12.17 -25.12
N ASN A 15 2.66 -11.90 -23.93
CA ASN A 15 2.76 -10.58 -23.30
C ASN A 15 3.51 -10.64 -21.96
N SER A 16 3.86 -9.49 -21.39
CA SER A 16 4.60 -9.40 -20.12
C SER A 16 3.75 -9.77 -18.89
N GLY A 17 2.46 -10.06 -19.05
CA GLY A 17 1.46 -10.18 -17.99
C GLY A 17 0.85 -8.84 -17.58
N VAL A 18 1.38 -7.72 -18.08
CA VAL A 18 0.95 -6.36 -17.73
C VAL A 18 -0.12 -5.88 -18.71
N ARG A 19 -1.18 -5.25 -18.19
CA ARG A 19 -2.24 -4.60 -18.99
C ARG A 19 -1.81 -3.19 -19.40
N GLU A 20 -2.43 -2.68 -20.46
CA GLU A 20 -2.06 -1.45 -21.16
C GLU A 20 -2.23 -0.16 -20.34
N GLY A 21 -2.81 -0.25 -19.15
CA GLY A 21 -3.01 0.84 -18.19
C GLY A 21 -4.39 0.77 -17.53
N SER A 22 -4.64 1.68 -16.59
CA SER A 22 -5.94 1.90 -15.96
C SER A 22 -6.48 3.27 -16.38
N TRP A 23 -7.80 3.38 -16.58
CA TRP A 23 -8.45 4.68 -16.68
C TRP A 23 -8.95 5.11 -15.31
N ASP A 24 -8.47 6.25 -14.82
CA ASP A 24 -8.78 6.78 -13.51
C ASP A 24 -9.49 8.15 -13.55
N LEU A 25 -10.06 8.55 -12.42
CA LEU A 25 -10.74 9.84 -12.24
C LEU A 25 -9.87 10.87 -11.51
N GLY A 26 -8.57 10.62 -11.35
CA GLY A 26 -7.66 11.48 -10.60
C GLY A 26 -8.09 11.64 -9.14
N VAL A 27 -8.50 10.54 -8.51
CA VAL A 27 -8.91 10.52 -7.09
C VAL A 27 -7.81 11.11 -6.23
N GLU A 28 -8.18 12.04 -5.35
CA GLU A 28 -7.22 12.66 -4.46
C GLU A 28 -6.76 11.67 -3.38
N TRP A 29 -5.45 11.69 -3.10
CA TRP A 29 -4.83 10.88 -2.07
C TRP A 29 -4.37 11.75 -0.91
N PHE A 30 -4.07 11.12 0.22
CA PHE A 30 -3.35 11.80 1.29
C PHE A 30 -2.05 12.41 0.75
N PRO A 31 -1.65 13.61 1.22
CA PRO A 31 -0.35 14.14 0.91
C PRO A 31 0.74 13.16 1.40
N MET A 32 1.62 12.74 0.50
CA MET A 32 2.75 11.89 0.88
C MET A 32 3.84 12.75 1.50
N LEU A 33 4.26 12.38 2.70
CA LEU A 33 5.44 12.98 3.34
C LEU A 33 6.71 12.57 2.58
N GLU A 34 7.72 13.44 2.57
CA GLU A 34 9.02 13.09 2.02
C GLU A 34 9.78 12.21 3.01
N ASN A 35 10.18 11.01 2.58
CA ASN A 35 11.07 10.18 3.36
C ASN A 35 12.49 10.78 3.33
N PRO A 36 13.06 11.19 4.49
CA PRO A 36 14.42 11.73 4.54
C PRO A 36 15.49 10.66 4.26
N VAL A 37 15.18 9.38 4.48
CA VAL A 37 16.08 8.26 4.20
C VAL A 37 16.07 7.96 2.70
N LYS A 38 17.19 8.23 2.03
CA LYS A 38 17.37 7.99 0.59
C LYS A 38 18.01 6.64 0.26
N THR A 39 18.54 5.95 1.27
CA THR A 39 19.06 4.59 1.10
C THR A 39 17.91 3.63 0.87
N GLN A 40 18.03 2.78 -0.15
CA GLN A 40 16.97 1.84 -0.54
C GLN A 40 17.55 0.44 -0.80
N ILE A 41 16.74 -0.56 -0.53
CA ILE A 41 16.98 -1.96 -0.90
C ILE A 41 15.81 -2.46 -1.74
N SER A 42 15.99 -3.60 -2.41
CA SER A 42 14.86 -4.32 -2.98
C SER A 42 13.91 -4.74 -1.86
N VAL A 43 12.59 -4.59 -2.07
CA VAL A 43 11.59 -5.14 -1.14
C VAL A 43 11.67 -6.66 -1.06
N PHE A 44 12.38 -7.34 -1.96
CA PHE A 44 12.55 -8.78 -1.89
C PHE A 44 13.79 -9.21 -1.09
N THR A 45 14.63 -8.29 -0.64
CA THR A 45 15.87 -8.59 0.11
C THR A 45 15.83 -8.05 1.54
N TRP A 46 14.63 -7.81 2.09
CA TRP A 46 14.49 -7.37 3.48
C TRP A 46 14.94 -8.44 4.47
N THR A 47 14.77 -9.73 4.14
CA THR A 47 15.26 -10.86 4.95
C THR A 47 16.78 -10.84 5.04
N ASP A 48 17.46 -10.63 3.90
CA ASP A 48 18.92 -10.48 3.83
C ASP A 48 19.39 -9.26 4.62
N ALA A 49 18.63 -8.17 4.57
CA ALA A 49 18.92 -6.95 5.31
C ALA A 49 18.78 -7.13 6.83
N ILE A 50 17.95 -8.06 7.29
CA ILE A 50 17.87 -8.47 8.70
C ILE A 50 19.04 -9.39 9.07
N ASP A 51 19.28 -10.41 8.24
CA ASP A 51 20.22 -11.50 8.52
C ASP A 51 21.68 -11.06 8.43
N HIS A 52 22.05 -10.38 7.35
CA HIS A 52 23.43 -10.00 7.05
C HIS A 52 23.53 -8.62 6.35
N GLY A 53 22.65 -7.69 6.75
CA GLY A 53 22.52 -6.38 6.09
C GLY A 53 23.82 -5.61 5.90
N THR A 54 24.76 -5.66 6.86
CA THR A 54 26.06 -4.96 6.77
C THR A 54 26.99 -5.46 5.66
N GLU A 55 26.70 -6.64 5.12
CA GLU A 55 27.40 -7.22 3.96
C GLU A 55 26.76 -6.81 2.64
N MET A 56 25.54 -6.27 2.66
CA MET A 56 24.81 -5.90 1.44
C MET A 56 25.41 -4.63 0.82
N THR A 57 25.70 -4.70 -0.48
CA THR A 57 26.37 -3.65 -1.25
C THR A 57 25.56 -3.20 -2.46
N ALA A 58 25.94 -2.05 -3.04
CA ALA A 58 25.33 -1.51 -4.24
C ALA A 58 25.50 -2.44 -5.46
N THR A 59 26.65 -3.10 -5.58
CA THR A 59 27.00 -3.91 -6.75
C THR A 59 26.49 -5.35 -6.67
N ARG A 60 26.49 -5.96 -5.48
CA ARG A 60 26.03 -7.34 -5.28
C ARG A 60 24.52 -7.42 -5.04
N ASP A 61 23.98 -6.54 -4.20
CA ASP A 61 22.63 -6.68 -3.65
C ASP A 61 21.68 -5.56 -4.12
N GLY A 62 22.20 -4.60 -4.90
CA GLY A 62 21.41 -3.52 -5.49
C GLY A 62 21.02 -2.43 -4.49
N VAL A 63 21.78 -2.25 -3.40
CA VAL A 63 21.62 -1.12 -2.49
C VAL A 63 21.71 0.19 -3.29
N ARG A 64 20.76 1.10 -3.08
CA ARG A 64 20.76 2.43 -3.73
C ARG A 64 20.97 3.53 -2.70
N GLY A 65 21.60 4.62 -3.14
CA GLY A 65 21.87 5.81 -2.32
C GLY A 65 23.10 5.70 -1.42
N LYS A 66 23.73 4.52 -1.32
CA LYS A 66 25.01 4.25 -0.62
C LYS A 66 25.71 3.04 -1.25
N GLU A 67 27.01 2.89 -0.99
CA GLU A 67 27.81 1.73 -1.44
C GLU A 67 27.44 0.43 -0.69
N LYS A 68 26.96 0.53 0.54
CA LYS A 68 26.52 -0.59 1.38
C LYS A 68 25.56 -0.15 2.48
N LEU A 69 24.87 -1.08 3.13
CA LEU A 69 24.14 -0.79 4.37
C LEU A 69 25.10 -0.68 5.56
N ASP A 70 24.84 0.27 6.44
CA ASP A 70 25.66 0.51 7.63
C ASP A 70 25.25 -0.39 8.81
N VAL A 71 23.99 -0.79 8.86
CA VAL A 71 23.35 -1.58 9.93
C VAL A 71 22.31 -2.52 9.32
N PRO A 72 22.02 -3.67 9.97
CA PRO A 72 20.91 -4.52 9.56
C PRO A 72 19.56 -3.89 9.95
N ILE A 73 18.47 -4.40 9.39
CA ILE A 73 17.11 -4.09 9.84
C ILE A 73 16.87 -4.81 11.17
N LYS A 74 16.52 -4.05 12.21
CA LYS A 74 16.17 -4.58 13.54
C LYS A 74 14.70 -4.43 13.91
N PHE A 75 13.94 -3.65 13.14
CA PHE A 75 12.55 -3.33 13.43
C PHE A 75 11.73 -3.38 12.14
N LEU A 76 10.61 -4.10 12.18
CA LEU A 76 9.64 -4.16 11.10
C LEU A 76 8.28 -3.60 11.54
N TRP A 77 7.70 -2.75 10.70
CA TRP A 77 6.31 -2.30 10.82
C TRP A 77 5.54 -2.76 9.60
N CYS A 78 4.57 -3.64 9.78
CA CYS A 78 3.82 -4.24 8.69
C CYS A 78 2.32 -3.99 8.82
N TYR A 79 1.71 -3.46 7.78
CA TYR A 79 0.26 -3.28 7.69
C TYR A 79 -0.33 -4.22 6.62
N ALA A 80 -1.40 -4.93 6.97
CA ALA A 80 -2.09 -5.89 6.11
C ALA A 80 -1.10 -6.83 5.41
N SER A 81 -0.18 -7.41 6.21
CA SER A 81 1.10 -7.88 5.68
C SER A 81 0.98 -9.10 4.78
N ASN A 82 1.01 -8.79 3.49
CA ASN A 82 1.30 -9.70 2.41
C ASN A 82 2.81 -10.04 2.31
N THR A 83 3.69 -9.15 2.78
CA THR A 83 5.14 -9.22 2.54
C THR A 83 5.90 -10.11 3.51
N LEU A 84 5.40 -10.34 4.73
CA LEU A 84 6.19 -10.97 5.80
C LEU A 84 6.46 -12.46 5.56
N ILE A 85 5.44 -13.27 5.25
CA ILE A 85 5.63 -14.71 5.02
C ILE A 85 4.91 -15.23 3.76
N ASN A 86 3.66 -14.82 3.51
CA ASN A 86 2.81 -15.49 2.52
C ASN A 86 3.09 -15.07 1.06
N GLN A 87 3.60 -13.86 0.81
CA GLN A 87 3.97 -13.40 -0.54
C GLN A 87 5.48 -13.13 -0.67
N HIS A 88 6.29 -13.76 0.19
CA HIS A 88 7.74 -13.74 0.06
C HIS A 88 8.27 -15.04 -0.55
N GLY A 89 9.44 -14.97 -1.18
CA GLY A 89 10.16 -16.15 -1.64
C GLY A 89 10.79 -16.89 -0.46
N ASP A 90 11.07 -18.18 -0.63
CA ASP A 90 11.76 -19.01 0.37
C ASP A 90 11.24 -18.82 1.81
N ILE A 91 10.01 -19.28 2.03
CA ILE A 91 9.33 -19.12 3.32
C ILE A 91 10.04 -19.87 4.46
N ASN A 92 10.85 -20.89 4.16
CA ASN A 92 11.59 -21.64 5.17
C ASN A 92 12.72 -20.78 5.73
N HIS A 93 13.53 -20.20 4.86
CA HIS A 93 14.56 -19.25 5.29
C HIS A 93 13.95 -18.04 6.01
N THR A 94 12.85 -17.51 5.46
CA THR A 94 12.14 -16.39 6.09
C THR A 94 11.65 -16.73 7.48
N HIS A 95 11.09 -17.93 7.67
CA HIS A 95 10.70 -18.43 8.98
C HIS A 95 11.88 -18.47 9.96
N GLU A 96 13.02 -19.01 9.54
CA GLU A 96 14.24 -19.06 10.37
C GLU A 96 14.72 -17.66 10.79
N VAL A 97 14.74 -16.70 9.86
CA VAL A 97 15.15 -15.31 10.15
C VAL A 97 14.18 -14.63 11.13
N LEU A 98 12.87 -14.82 10.96
CA LEU A 98 11.84 -14.20 11.78
C LEU A 98 11.65 -14.87 13.16
N GLN A 99 12.21 -16.07 13.39
CA GLN A 99 12.19 -16.73 14.71
C GLN A 99 13.40 -16.37 15.57
N ASP A 100 14.37 -15.63 15.03
CA ASP A 100 15.58 -15.24 15.72
C ASP A 100 15.50 -13.76 16.17
N ASP A 101 15.08 -13.55 17.42
CA ASP A 101 14.95 -12.23 18.04
C ASP A 101 16.28 -11.46 18.10
N SER A 102 17.43 -12.15 17.97
CA SER A 102 18.74 -11.47 17.87
C SER A 102 18.96 -10.82 16.50
N LYS A 103 18.24 -11.28 15.47
CA LYS A 103 18.28 -10.74 14.11
C LYS A 103 17.27 -9.61 13.93
N CYS A 104 15.97 -9.87 14.16
CA CYS A 104 14.92 -8.86 14.12
C CYS A 104 14.34 -8.69 15.53
N GLU A 105 14.57 -7.53 16.15
CA GLU A 105 14.32 -7.31 17.57
C GLU A 105 12.85 -6.93 17.86
N MET A 106 12.10 -6.50 16.85
CA MET A 106 10.71 -6.09 17.00
C MET A 106 9.95 -6.10 15.68
N ILE A 107 8.77 -6.72 15.69
CA ILE A 107 7.83 -6.79 14.59
C ILE A 107 6.46 -6.30 15.06
N VAL A 108 6.03 -5.15 14.54
CA VAL A 108 4.70 -4.61 14.75
C VAL A 108 3.81 -4.94 13.55
N GLY A 109 2.72 -5.66 13.79
CA GLY A 109 1.70 -5.99 12.80
C GLY A 109 0.42 -5.19 13.00
N ILE A 110 -0.16 -4.70 11.92
CA ILE A 110 -1.53 -4.18 11.88
C ILE A 110 -2.31 -5.05 10.90
N ASP A 111 -3.35 -5.76 11.38
CA ASP A 111 -4.13 -6.70 10.58
C ASP A 111 -5.59 -6.76 11.09
N HIS A 112 -6.49 -7.26 10.25
CA HIS A 112 -7.87 -7.56 10.65
C HIS A 112 -7.99 -8.97 11.23
N PHE A 113 -7.15 -9.89 10.76
CA PHE A 113 -7.25 -11.32 11.05
C PHE A 113 -5.95 -11.86 11.65
N MET A 114 -6.08 -13.02 12.30
CA MET A 114 -4.94 -13.76 12.79
C MET A 114 -4.24 -14.52 11.65
N THR A 115 -3.58 -13.79 10.75
CA THR A 115 -2.90 -14.33 9.57
C THR A 115 -1.62 -15.10 9.92
N ALA A 116 -1.04 -15.81 8.95
CA ALA A 116 0.26 -16.48 9.14
C ALA A 116 1.37 -15.47 9.47
N SER A 117 1.37 -14.29 8.84
CA SER A 117 2.29 -13.19 9.13
C SER A 117 2.17 -12.73 10.58
N ALA A 118 0.94 -12.61 11.08
CA ALA A 118 0.69 -12.06 12.39
C ALA A 118 1.13 -13.00 13.56
N LYS A 119 1.48 -14.26 13.28
CA LYS A 119 2.12 -15.18 14.25
C LYS A 119 3.57 -14.81 14.59
N TYR A 120 4.21 -13.99 13.76
CA TYR A 120 5.57 -13.51 13.96
C TYR A 120 5.62 -12.12 14.59
N CYS A 121 4.48 -11.46 14.81
CA CYS A 121 4.45 -10.12 15.38
C CYS A 121 4.56 -10.16 16.90
N ASP A 122 5.46 -9.35 17.45
CA ASP A 122 5.56 -9.10 18.90
C ASP A 122 4.39 -8.25 19.39
N ILE A 123 3.96 -7.30 18.55
CA ILE A 123 2.81 -6.44 18.80
C ILE A 123 1.85 -6.58 17.62
N LEU A 124 0.61 -6.97 17.90
CA LEU A 124 -0.46 -7.03 16.91
C LEU A 124 -1.55 -6.02 17.25
N LEU A 125 -1.81 -5.10 16.33
CA LEU A 125 -2.84 -4.06 16.46
C LEU A 125 -4.02 -4.40 15.54
N PRO A 126 -5.25 -4.55 16.08
CA PRO A 126 -6.36 -5.06 15.29
C PRO A 126 -7.13 -3.91 14.62
N ASP A 127 -7.08 -3.85 13.28
CA ASP A 127 -7.69 -2.77 12.47
C ASP A 127 -9.15 -3.05 12.11
N LEU A 128 -9.91 -2.01 11.76
CA LEU A 128 -11.27 -2.12 11.24
C LEU A 128 -11.28 -2.65 9.80
N MET A 129 -12.19 -3.57 9.52
CA MET A 129 -12.44 -4.00 8.15
C MET A 129 -12.96 -2.82 7.31
N PRO A 130 -12.76 -2.81 5.98
CA PRO A 130 -13.38 -1.82 5.10
C PRO A 130 -14.91 -1.74 5.22
N THR A 131 -15.57 -2.83 5.66
CA THR A 131 -17.02 -2.87 5.91
C THR A 131 -17.47 -2.22 7.22
N GLU A 132 -16.54 -1.79 8.06
CA GLU A 132 -16.78 -1.24 9.41
C GLU A 132 -16.48 0.24 9.53
N GLN A 133 -16.03 0.86 8.44
CA GLN A 133 -15.64 2.25 8.39
C GLN A 133 -16.09 2.91 7.09
N GLU A 134 -16.10 4.23 7.12
CA GLU A 134 -16.26 5.03 5.93
C GLU A 134 -14.92 5.14 5.20
N ASP A 135 -14.94 5.08 3.86
CA ASP A 135 -13.74 5.22 3.04
C ASP A 135 -14.07 5.76 1.63
N LEU A 136 -13.10 6.38 0.99
CA LEU A 136 -13.18 6.83 -0.40
C LEU A 136 -12.32 5.93 -1.29
N ILE A 137 -12.97 5.00 -1.98
CA ILE A 137 -12.28 3.94 -2.71
C ILE A 137 -12.19 4.30 -4.20
N SER A 138 -10.96 4.27 -4.72
CA SER A 138 -10.69 4.52 -6.14
C SER A 138 -10.97 3.29 -7.02
N HIS A 139 -11.12 3.55 -8.32
CA HIS A 139 -11.19 2.59 -9.42
C HIS A 139 -10.22 1.38 -9.36
N GLU A 140 -10.56 0.32 -10.11
CA GLU A 140 -9.75 -0.89 -10.24
C GLU A 140 -8.52 -0.72 -11.15
N SER A 141 -7.53 -1.59 -10.95
CA SER A 141 -6.43 -1.74 -11.90
C SER A 141 -6.90 -2.37 -13.21
N ALA A 142 -6.37 -1.87 -14.34
CA ALA A 142 -6.63 -2.37 -15.69
C ALA A 142 -8.08 -2.27 -16.21
N GLY A 143 -8.89 -1.40 -15.59
CA GLY A 143 -10.26 -1.10 -16.02
C GLY A 143 -10.34 0.01 -17.06
N ASN A 144 -11.39 -0.02 -17.90
CA ASN A 144 -11.76 1.08 -18.82
C ASN A 144 -12.90 1.97 -18.26
N MET A 145 -13.25 1.76 -16.99
CA MET A 145 -14.26 2.48 -16.24
C MET A 145 -13.59 3.10 -15.02
N GLY A 146 -13.52 4.42 -14.98
CA GLY A 146 -13.11 5.14 -13.80
C GLY A 146 -14.31 5.18 -12.85
N TYR A 147 -14.08 4.96 -11.57
CA TYR A 147 -15.10 5.10 -10.55
C TYR A 147 -14.51 5.54 -9.21
N VAL A 148 -15.38 6.12 -8.38
CA VAL A 148 -15.13 6.43 -6.97
C VAL A 148 -16.31 5.90 -6.18
N ILE A 149 -16.02 5.15 -5.13
CA ILE A 149 -17.03 4.64 -4.19
C ILE A 149 -16.87 5.41 -2.88
N LEU A 150 -17.97 5.98 -2.38
CA LEU A 150 -18.05 6.38 -0.99
C LEU A 150 -18.60 5.20 -0.20
N ALA A 151 -17.70 4.41 0.38
CA ALA A 151 -18.07 3.28 1.20
C ALA A 151 -18.58 3.79 2.55
N GLN A 152 -19.69 3.23 3.01
CA GLN A 152 -20.24 3.49 4.34
C GLN A 152 -20.21 2.20 5.17
N PRO A 153 -20.05 2.30 6.50
CA PRO A 153 -19.99 1.12 7.36
C PRO A 153 -21.28 0.30 7.24
N ALA A 154 -21.15 -0.95 6.82
CA ALA A 154 -22.25 -1.91 6.76
C ALA A 154 -22.52 -2.57 8.13
N THR A 155 -21.55 -2.51 9.03
CA THR A 155 -21.64 -3.00 10.41
C THR A 155 -20.83 -2.09 11.33
N SER A 156 -21.13 -2.12 12.63
CA SER A 156 -20.31 -1.42 13.62
C SER A 156 -18.95 -2.09 13.81
N ALA A 157 -17.97 -1.31 14.28
CA ALA A 157 -16.75 -1.84 14.87
C ALA A 157 -17.09 -2.90 15.94
N LYS A 158 -16.29 -3.97 16.00
CA LYS A 158 -16.44 -5.05 16.99
C LYS A 158 -15.19 -5.16 17.84
N PHE A 159 -15.37 -5.50 19.11
CA PHE A 159 -14.29 -5.65 20.08
C PHE A 159 -13.46 -4.37 20.23
N GLU A 160 -12.15 -4.49 20.42
CA GLU A 160 -11.23 -3.38 20.68
C GLU A 160 -10.62 -2.77 19.42
N ARG A 161 -11.11 -3.17 18.23
CA ARG A 161 -10.58 -2.71 16.95
C ARG A 161 -10.73 -1.22 16.76
N LYS A 162 -9.72 -0.60 16.15
CA LYS A 162 -9.67 0.83 15.85
C LYS A 162 -9.20 1.03 14.41
N PRO A 163 -9.65 2.06 13.70
CA PRO A 163 -9.17 2.31 12.35
C PRO A 163 -7.68 2.71 12.38
N ILE A 164 -6.93 2.33 11.34
CA ILE A 164 -5.51 2.65 11.21
C ILE A 164 -5.21 4.15 11.37
N TYR A 165 -6.08 5.02 10.87
CA TYR A 165 -5.92 6.46 11.04
C TYR A 165 -5.90 6.88 12.51
N TRP A 166 -6.79 6.31 13.33
CA TRP A 166 -6.80 6.55 14.77
C TRP A 166 -5.51 6.00 15.42
N MET A 167 -5.08 4.79 15.05
CA MET A 167 -3.88 4.18 15.62
C MET A 167 -2.64 5.03 15.35
N LEU A 168 -2.43 5.44 14.09
CA LEU A 168 -1.27 6.25 13.71
C LEU A 168 -1.36 7.67 14.27
N SER A 169 -2.57 8.20 14.46
CA SER A 169 -2.77 9.46 15.20
C SER A 169 -2.31 9.34 16.65
N GLU A 170 -2.62 8.23 17.33
CA GLU A 170 -2.19 7.98 18.71
C GLU A 170 -0.68 7.75 18.85
N VAL A 171 -0.05 7.11 17.85
CA VAL A 171 1.41 7.02 17.75
C VAL A 171 2.02 8.42 17.57
N ALA A 172 1.49 9.21 16.64
CA ALA A 172 1.96 10.57 16.37
C ALA A 172 1.87 11.46 17.62
N LYS A 173 0.78 11.37 18.40
CA LYS A 173 0.65 12.08 19.70
C LYS A 173 1.76 11.75 20.68
N ARG A 174 2.17 10.48 20.75
CA ARG A 174 3.24 10.01 21.65
C ARG A 174 4.63 10.43 21.18
N LEU A 175 4.82 10.60 19.88
CA LEU A 175 6.06 11.12 19.29
C LEU A 175 6.20 12.64 19.46
N GLY A 176 5.09 13.36 19.65
CA GLY A 176 5.09 14.78 20.05
C GLY A 176 4.01 15.61 19.36
N PRO A 177 3.71 16.82 19.87
CA PRO A 177 2.64 17.68 19.35
C PRO A 177 2.87 18.10 17.89
N ASP A 178 4.11 18.37 17.49
CA ASP A 178 4.44 18.76 16.11
C ASP A 178 4.24 17.60 15.13
N VAL A 179 4.58 16.38 15.52
CA VAL A 179 4.37 15.17 14.72
C VAL A 179 2.88 14.89 14.57
N TYR A 180 2.12 15.00 15.66
CA TYR A 180 0.67 14.86 15.63
C TYR A 180 -0.01 15.88 14.71
N GLN A 181 0.37 17.15 14.82
CA GLN A 181 -0.20 18.20 13.98
C GLN A 181 0.18 18.00 12.51
N THR A 182 1.42 17.61 12.21
CA THR A 182 1.88 17.34 10.84
C THR A 182 1.16 16.15 10.24
N PHE A 183 0.95 15.08 11.01
CA PHE A 183 0.26 13.88 10.53
C PHE A 183 -1.25 14.11 10.32
N THR A 184 -1.92 14.76 11.27
CA THR A 184 -3.38 14.91 11.23
C THR A 184 -3.85 16.10 10.41
N GLU A 185 -3.02 17.14 10.30
CA GLU A 185 -3.39 18.48 9.84
C GLU A 185 -4.63 19.04 10.58
N GLY A 186 -4.87 18.60 11.81
CA GLY A 186 -6.05 18.95 12.58
C GLY A 186 -7.37 18.35 12.08
N ARG A 187 -7.34 17.39 11.14
CA ARG A 187 -8.52 16.69 10.63
C ARG A 187 -8.68 15.32 11.28
N SER A 188 -9.92 14.93 11.53
CA SER A 188 -10.31 13.55 11.79
C SER A 188 -10.36 12.73 10.48
N GLN A 189 -10.45 11.40 10.58
CA GLN A 189 -10.60 10.52 9.41
C GLN A 189 -11.79 10.90 8.53
N HIS A 190 -12.94 11.23 9.13
CA HIS A 190 -14.12 11.65 8.40
C HIS A 190 -13.92 13.00 7.68
N GLU A 191 -13.25 13.95 8.33
CA GLU A 191 -12.91 15.23 7.70
C GLU A 191 -11.93 15.05 6.54
N TRP A 192 -11.00 14.09 6.64
CA TRP A 192 -10.15 13.68 5.52
C TRP A 192 -10.95 13.14 4.35
N ILE A 193 -11.91 12.25 4.58
CA ILE A 193 -12.77 11.70 3.52
C ILE A 193 -13.53 12.83 2.80
N LYS A 194 -14.13 13.76 3.54
CA LYS A 194 -14.81 14.92 2.95
C LYS A 194 -13.87 15.82 2.16
N TYR A 195 -12.65 16.05 2.66
CA TYR A 195 -11.64 16.84 1.97
C TYR A 195 -11.20 16.20 0.65
N LEU A 196 -10.83 14.91 0.68
CA LEU A 196 -10.39 14.16 -0.50
C LEU A 196 -11.52 14.02 -1.53
N HIS A 197 -12.76 13.82 -1.06
CA HIS A 197 -13.94 13.86 -1.91
C HIS A 197 -14.09 15.21 -2.62
N ALA A 198 -14.01 16.32 -1.88
CA ALA A 198 -14.12 17.66 -2.46
C ALA A 198 -13.04 17.93 -3.50
N LYS A 199 -11.79 17.54 -3.24
CA LYS A 199 -10.69 17.65 -4.19
C LYS A 199 -10.86 16.78 -5.43
N THR A 200 -11.38 15.57 -5.26
CA THR A 200 -11.74 14.70 -6.38
C THR A 200 -12.88 15.31 -7.22
N LYS A 201 -13.86 15.97 -6.58
CA LYS A 201 -14.96 16.67 -7.25
C LYS A 201 -14.49 17.91 -8.02
N GLU A 202 -13.51 18.66 -7.51
CA GLU A 202 -12.90 19.78 -8.25
C GLU A 202 -12.36 19.32 -9.63
N ARG A 203 -11.84 18.09 -9.70
CA ARG A 203 -11.36 17.47 -10.96
C ARG A 203 -12.45 16.79 -11.78
N ASN A 204 -13.59 16.46 -11.16
CA ASN A 204 -14.74 15.80 -11.77
C ASN A 204 -16.03 16.54 -11.38
N PRO A 205 -16.35 17.69 -12.00
CA PRO A 205 -17.45 18.55 -11.57
C PRO A 205 -18.83 17.88 -11.59
N GLU A 206 -19.00 16.84 -12.39
CA GLU A 206 -20.21 16.03 -12.46
C GLU A 206 -20.38 15.02 -11.31
N MET A 207 -19.35 14.83 -10.47
CA MET A 207 -19.44 13.97 -9.31
C MET A 207 -20.45 14.58 -8.30
N PRO A 208 -21.37 13.77 -7.74
CA PRO A 208 -22.31 14.26 -6.73
C PRO A 208 -21.58 14.88 -5.53
N ASP A 209 -22.25 15.75 -4.78
CA ASP A 209 -21.65 16.22 -3.53
C ASP A 209 -21.55 15.09 -2.49
N TYR A 210 -20.90 15.36 -1.37
CA TYR A 210 -20.62 14.32 -0.38
C TYR A 210 -21.91 13.71 0.21
N GLU A 211 -22.95 14.52 0.45
CA GLU A 211 -24.22 14.02 1.01
C GLU A 211 -25.03 13.25 -0.04
N GLU A 212 -25.00 13.68 -1.29
CA GLU A 212 -25.58 12.93 -2.41
C GLU A 212 -24.84 11.60 -2.63
N MET A 213 -23.50 11.60 -2.53
CA MET A 213 -22.66 10.41 -2.64
C MET A 213 -22.99 9.36 -1.57
N LYS A 214 -23.46 9.76 -0.38
CA LYS A 214 -23.93 8.79 0.62
C LYS A 214 -25.17 8.02 0.18
N THR A 215 -25.97 8.59 -0.72
CA THR A 215 -27.15 7.90 -1.27
C THR A 215 -26.81 7.13 -2.54
N THR A 216 -26.03 7.73 -3.45
CA THR A 216 -25.68 7.10 -4.73
C THR A 216 -24.60 6.01 -4.57
N GLY A 217 -23.71 6.14 -3.59
CA GLY A 217 -22.65 5.20 -3.21
C GLY A 217 -21.47 5.14 -4.18
N ILE A 218 -21.71 5.30 -5.48
CA ILE A 218 -20.69 5.17 -6.53
C ILE A 218 -20.92 6.17 -7.66
N PHE A 219 -19.85 6.85 -8.04
CA PHE A 219 -19.78 7.65 -9.26
C PHE A 219 -18.92 6.91 -10.29
N LYS A 220 -19.39 6.80 -11.54
CA LYS A 220 -18.71 6.06 -12.63
C LYS A 220 -18.61 6.93 -13.87
N LYS A 221 -17.48 6.83 -14.58
CA LYS A 221 -17.26 7.48 -15.86
C LYS A 221 -16.44 6.58 -16.77
N LYS A 222 -17.03 6.25 -17.93
CA LYS A 222 -16.36 5.46 -18.95
C LYS A 222 -15.25 6.28 -19.60
N MET A 223 -14.14 5.63 -19.91
CA MET A 223 -13.07 6.26 -20.68
C MET A 223 -13.63 6.85 -21.99
N PRO A 224 -13.30 8.10 -22.34
CA PRO A 224 -13.81 8.76 -23.56
C PRO A 224 -13.22 8.23 -24.88
N GLY A 225 -12.41 7.15 -24.86
CA GLY A 225 -11.72 6.59 -26.03
C GLY A 225 -11.23 5.15 -25.83
N ARG A 226 -10.38 4.64 -26.74
CA ARG A 226 -9.69 3.33 -26.58
C ARG A 226 -8.27 3.53 -26.04
N THR A 227 -7.86 2.74 -25.06
CA THR A 227 -6.49 2.67 -24.51
C THR A 227 -5.52 1.85 -25.37
N LEU A 228 -6.00 1.09 -26.36
CA LEU A 228 -5.16 0.26 -27.20
C LEU A 228 -4.31 1.11 -28.16
N ARG A 229 -3.09 1.46 -27.75
CA ARG A 229 -2.02 1.71 -28.72
C ARG A 229 -1.73 0.38 -29.41
N ARG A 230 -2.09 0.28 -30.70
CA ARG A 230 -1.62 -0.82 -31.55
C ARG A 230 -0.08 -0.78 -31.49
N PHE A 231 0.55 -1.81 -30.94
CA PHE A 231 1.97 -2.02 -31.20
C PHE A 231 2.12 -2.18 -32.71
N PRO A 232 2.93 -1.35 -33.40
CA PRO A 232 3.24 -1.62 -34.79
C PRO A 232 3.84 -3.03 -34.85
N ARG A 233 3.37 -3.85 -35.79
CA ARG A 233 4.05 -5.12 -36.09
C ARG A 233 5.49 -4.75 -36.42
N ILE A 234 6.43 -5.23 -35.62
CA ILE A 234 7.83 -5.21 -35.99
C ILE A 234 7.92 -6.09 -37.25
N PRO A 235 8.50 -5.60 -38.36
CA PRO A 235 8.61 -6.34 -39.61
C PRO A 235 9.37 -7.66 -39.45
#